data_AF-A0A535AAH0-F1
#
_entry.id   AF-A0A535AAH0-F1
#
_cell.length_a   1.000
_cell.length_b   1.000
_cell.length_c   1.000
_cell.angle_alpha   90.00
_cell.angle_beta   90.00
_cell.angle_gamma   90.00
#
_symmetry.space_group_name_H-M   'P 1'
#
loop_
_entity.id
_entity.type
_entity.pdbx_description
1 polymer ?
#
loop_
_entity_poly.entity_id
_entity_poly.type
_entity_poly.pdbx_seq_one_letter_code
_entity_poly.pdbx_strand_id
1 'polypeptide(L)'
;MATLRSLLECGAARTTRSHEGAHLTVRPRPKHPSLAALLSFLFPGLGQAYAGQPRLAAIFAAPVLLLVLAVVAVATLFATQLRNELLSSSFLVGAIVLDLALMAWRLASVGQAGLAIGLAAEGPSAHPHVAQARQAGSLSIVALLLVTTIGMHAWAALVIGRIDATLSNVFAGSLASPGGGGPLNRPEYRWDGTQRVTFLLLGIDSGEGRGNEALTDTILAVSIDPVARTAVMVSVPRDTGSVPLPDRSVYPDGVYPLKINQLSTDADRDPGTWCPDLPSTTRECGVRTLERAIGLYLGLPMQFYATVDLQGFADLIDAVGGVRLCLDGELVDP
;
A
#
# COMPACT_ATOMS: atom_id res chain seq x y z
N MET A 1 -51.24 -51.98 85.90
CA MET A 1 -51.23 -51.44 84.52
C MET A 1 -50.90 -49.96 84.66
N ALA A 2 -49.65 -49.56 84.37
CA ALA A 2 -49.28 -48.86 83.13
C ALA A 2 -50.10 -47.56 82.94
N THR A 3 -49.59 -46.35 82.72
CA THR A 3 -48.27 -45.81 82.38
C THR A 3 -48.44 -44.28 82.27
N LEU A 4 -47.40 -43.53 82.61
CA LEU A 4 -46.88 -42.28 82.00
C LEU A 4 -47.74 -41.02 81.72
N ARG A 5 -47.02 -39.90 81.96
CA ARG A 5 -46.96 -38.59 81.25
C ARG A 5 -47.79 -37.43 81.81
N SER A 6 -47.31 -36.20 81.80
CA SER A 6 -45.96 -35.59 81.78
C SER A 6 -46.21 -34.09 81.99
N LEU A 7 -45.39 -33.48 82.81
CA LEU A 7 -45.39 -32.05 83.13
C LEU A 7 -45.07 -31.22 81.87
N LEU A 8 -45.85 -30.17 81.63
CA LEU A 8 -45.56 -29.08 80.70
C LEU A 8 -46.01 -27.77 81.32
N GLU A 9 -45.11 -27.13 82.08
CA GLU A 9 -45.07 -25.67 82.23
C GLU A 9 -43.60 -25.28 82.43
N CYS A 10 -43.05 -24.44 81.54
CA CYS A 10 -42.31 -23.21 81.90
C CYS A 10 -41.73 -22.49 80.66
N GLY A 11 -41.92 -21.17 80.60
CA GLY A 11 -40.89 -20.23 80.14
C GLY A 11 -40.76 -19.94 78.64
N ALA A 12 -41.56 -18.98 78.13
CA ALA A 12 -41.24 -18.30 76.86
C ALA A 12 -40.09 -17.30 77.06
N ALA A 13 -38.85 -17.76 76.87
CA ALA A 13 -37.68 -16.91 76.77
C ALA A 13 -37.61 -16.23 75.39
N ARG A 14 -37.63 -14.89 75.42
CA ARG A 14 -37.50 -14.01 74.25
C ARG A 14 -36.06 -14.10 73.74
N THR A 15 -35.83 -14.81 72.64
CA THR A 15 -34.54 -14.83 71.93
C THR A 15 -34.63 -13.99 70.67
N THR A 16 -34.06 -12.79 70.72
CA THR A 16 -33.79 -11.99 69.53
C THR A 16 -32.64 -12.66 68.76
N ARG A 17 -32.96 -13.42 67.71
CA ARG A 17 -31.97 -13.85 66.72
C ARG A 17 -31.52 -12.60 65.94
N SER A 18 -30.30 -12.14 66.17
CA SER A 18 -29.60 -11.28 65.22
C SER A 18 -29.31 -12.11 63.97
N HIS A 19 -29.97 -11.76 62.87
CA HIS A 19 -29.55 -12.19 61.54
C HIS A 19 -28.19 -11.54 61.22
N GLU A 20 -27.09 -12.20 61.56
CA GLU A 20 -25.80 -11.92 60.92
C GLU A 20 -25.89 -12.39 59.47
N GLY A 21 -26.12 -11.44 58.57
CA GLY A 21 -25.99 -11.64 57.15
C GLY A 21 -24.54 -12.01 56.83
N ALA A 22 -24.31 -13.26 56.46
CA ALA A 22 -23.06 -13.69 55.86
C ALA A 22 -22.86 -12.93 54.54
N HIS A 23 -22.15 -11.80 54.60
CA HIS A 23 -21.64 -11.13 53.41
C HIS A 23 -20.69 -12.10 52.69
N LEU A 24 -21.18 -12.76 51.64
CA LEU A 24 -20.37 -13.46 50.65
C LEU A 24 -19.45 -12.41 49.99
N THR A 25 -18.27 -12.21 50.54
CA THR A 25 -17.21 -11.45 49.90
C THR A 25 -16.72 -12.28 48.71
N VAL A 26 -17.26 -12.00 47.53
CA VAL A 26 -16.76 -12.56 46.27
C VAL A 26 -15.32 -12.09 46.13
N ARG A 27 -14.36 -12.97 46.44
CA ARG A 27 -12.94 -12.68 46.21
C ARG A 27 -12.75 -12.46 44.71
N PRO A 28 -12.21 -11.30 44.29
CA PRO A 28 -11.95 -11.07 42.88
C PRO A 28 -10.99 -12.16 42.36
N ARG A 29 -11.30 -12.72 41.18
CA ARG A 29 -10.45 -13.72 40.53
C ARG A 29 -9.05 -13.14 40.31
N PRO A 30 -7.98 -13.92 40.52
CA PRO A 30 -6.62 -13.46 40.25
C PRO A 30 -6.49 -13.13 38.76
N LYS A 31 -5.89 -11.96 38.48
CA LYS A 31 -5.69 -11.48 37.10
C LYS A 31 -4.33 -11.95 36.59
N HIS A 32 -4.28 -12.45 35.36
CA HIS A 32 -3.03 -12.96 34.76
C HIS A 32 -2.35 -11.89 33.89
N PRO A 33 -1.05 -11.59 34.09
CA PRO A 33 -0.36 -10.56 33.32
C PRO A 33 -0.22 -10.90 31.84
N SER A 34 0.09 -12.17 31.51
CA SER A 34 0.15 -12.65 30.13
C SER A 34 -1.18 -12.53 29.37
N LEU A 35 -2.31 -12.79 30.05
CA LEU A 35 -3.64 -12.64 29.46
C LEU A 35 -3.95 -11.17 29.18
N ALA A 36 -3.59 -10.25 30.09
CA ALA A 36 -3.77 -8.83 29.85
C ALA A 36 -2.92 -8.31 28.69
N ALA A 37 -1.66 -8.75 28.61
CA ALA A 37 -0.80 -8.44 27.48
C ALA A 37 -1.37 -8.98 26.16
N LEU A 38 -1.87 -10.22 26.14
CA LEU A 38 -2.53 -10.80 24.97
C LEU A 38 -3.76 -10.00 24.54
N LEU A 39 -4.59 -9.58 25.49
CA LEU A 39 -5.76 -8.74 25.19
C LEU A 39 -5.35 -7.41 24.58
N SER A 40 -4.35 -6.72 25.15
CA SER A 40 -3.83 -5.47 24.58
C SER A 40 -3.06 -5.66 23.26
N PHE A 41 -2.53 -6.86 23.02
CA PHE A 41 -1.95 -7.25 21.73
C PHE A 41 -3.05 -7.41 20.67
N LEU A 42 -4.20 -8.00 21.00
CA LEU A 42 -5.32 -8.09 20.06
C LEU A 42 -5.88 -6.69 19.75
N PHE A 43 -6.10 -5.88 20.80
CA PHE A 43 -6.56 -4.52 20.64
C PHE A 43 -6.08 -3.63 21.82
N PRO A 44 -5.36 -2.53 21.54
CA PRO A 44 -4.89 -1.62 22.58
C PRO A 44 -6.02 -1.18 23.51
N GLY A 45 -5.85 -1.37 24.82
CA GLY A 45 -6.84 -1.02 25.84
C GLY A 45 -7.60 -2.21 26.44
N LEU A 46 -7.72 -3.36 25.76
CA LEU A 46 -8.47 -4.51 26.29
C LEU A 46 -7.81 -5.13 27.54
N GLY A 47 -6.48 -5.18 27.60
CA GLY A 47 -5.76 -5.66 28.78
C GLY A 47 -5.97 -4.77 30.00
N GLN A 48 -6.06 -3.46 29.80
CA GLN A 48 -6.36 -2.47 30.83
C GLN A 48 -7.82 -2.58 31.29
N ALA A 49 -8.75 -2.83 30.37
CA ALA A 49 -10.15 -3.09 30.71
C ALA A 49 -10.27 -4.36 31.59
N TYR A 50 -9.57 -5.43 31.22
CA TYR A 50 -9.45 -6.65 32.03
C TYR A 50 -8.80 -6.36 33.41
N ALA A 51 -7.79 -5.50 33.45
CA ALA A 51 -7.16 -5.03 34.69
C ALA A 51 -8.11 -4.20 35.58
N GLY A 52 -9.29 -3.80 35.09
CA GLY A 52 -10.22 -2.94 35.83
C GLY A 52 -9.79 -1.47 35.82
N GLN A 53 -9.04 -1.05 34.80
CA GLN A 53 -8.51 0.31 34.64
C GLN A 53 -9.21 1.00 33.45
N PRO A 54 -10.47 1.45 33.61
CA PRO A 54 -11.28 1.94 32.49
C PRO A 54 -10.70 3.21 31.83
N ARG A 55 -10.06 4.07 32.61
CA ARG A 55 -9.40 5.28 32.08
C ARG A 55 -8.25 4.94 31.15
N LEU A 56 -7.37 4.01 31.54
CA LEU A 56 -6.25 3.58 30.71
C LEU A 56 -6.72 2.76 29.50
N ALA A 57 -7.77 1.95 29.66
CA ALA A 57 -8.41 1.25 28.56
C ALA A 57 -8.89 2.23 27.48
N ALA A 58 -9.56 3.31 27.89
CA ALA A 58 -10.03 4.35 26.98
C ALA A 58 -8.87 5.10 26.30
N ILE A 59 -7.82 5.45 27.06
CA ILE A 59 -6.64 6.14 26.51
C ILE A 59 -6.00 5.31 25.40
N PHE A 60 -5.75 4.01 25.62
CA PHE A 60 -5.11 3.18 24.61
C PHE A 60 -6.02 2.84 23.42
N ALA A 61 -7.33 2.68 23.65
CA ALA A 61 -8.29 2.35 22.60
C ALA A 61 -8.64 3.54 21.70
N ALA A 62 -8.77 4.75 22.27
CA ALA A 62 -9.33 5.89 21.57
C ALA A 62 -8.57 6.29 20.29
N PRO A 63 -7.22 6.39 20.25
CA PRO A 63 -6.52 6.75 19.02
C PRO A 63 -6.78 5.78 17.87
N VAL A 64 -6.82 4.48 18.16
CA VAL A 64 -7.07 3.44 17.13
C VAL A 64 -8.52 3.52 16.64
N LEU A 65 -9.49 3.69 17.54
CA LEU A 65 -10.90 3.85 17.16
C LEU A 65 -11.14 5.13 16.35
N LEU A 66 -10.54 6.24 16.77
CA LEU A 66 -10.63 7.52 16.05
C LEU A 66 -9.98 7.43 14.68
N LEU A 67 -8.83 6.75 14.56
CA LEU A 67 -8.19 6.51 13.27
C LEU A 67 -9.10 5.68 12.34
N VAL A 68 -9.69 4.59 12.84
CA VAL A 68 -10.61 3.77 12.04
C VAL A 68 -11.81 4.61 11.58
N LEU A 69 -12.41 5.41 12.46
CA LEU A 69 -13.51 6.30 12.11
C LEU A 69 -13.09 7.35 11.07
N ALA A 70 -11.90 7.93 11.23
CA ALA A 70 -11.36 8.89 10.27
C ALA A 70 -11.13 8.24 8.90
N VAL A 71 -10.56 7.04 8.85
CA VAL A 71 -10.35 6.28 7.61
C VAL A 71 -11.70 5.96 6.93
N VAL A 72 -12.69 5.50 7.69
CA VAL A 72 -14.03 5.21 7.15
C VAL A 72 -14.70 6.49 6.65
N ALA A 73 -14.63 7.59 7.40
CA ALA A 73 -15.17 8.87 6.99
C ALA A 73 -14.48 9.38 5.71
N VAL A 74 -13.16 9.30 5.64
CA VAL A 74 -12.40 9.71 4.45
C VAL A 74 -12.74 8.84 3.25
N ALA A 75 -12.77 7.52 3.42
CA ALA A 75 -13.09 6.57 2.35
C ALA A 75 -14.52 6.74 1.83
N THR A 76 -15.48 7.14 2.67
CA THR A 76 -16.88 7.34 2.26
C THR A 76 -17.14 8.73 1.68
N LEU A 77 -16.52 9.78 2.23
CA LEU A 77 -16.74 11.17 1.82
C LEU A 77 -15.84 11.60 0.65
N PHE A 78 -14.68 10.97 0.46
CA PHE A 78 -13.65 11.37 -0.52
C PHE A 78 -13.15 10.18 -1.38
N ALA A 79 -14.01 9.18 -1.63
CA ALA A 79 -13.65 7.95 -2.32
C ALA A 79 -12.98 8.18 -3.69
N THR A 80 -13.48 9.15 -4.46
CA THR A 80 -13.01 9.41 -5.83
C THR A 80 -11.65 10.12 -5.84
N GLN A 81 -11.38 10.99 -4.86
CA GLN A 81 -10.11 11.68 -4.71
C GLN A 81 -9.02 10.74 -4.15
N LEU A 82 -9.40 9.82 -3.27
CA LEU A 82 -8.45 8.91 -2.61
C LEU A 82 -7.80 7.93 -3.60
N ARG A 83 -8.54 7.48 -4.63
CA ARG A 83 -8.09 6.45 -5.58
C ARG A 83 -6.74 6.75 -6.23
N ASN A 84 -6.49 8.01 -6.57
CA ASN A 84 -5.25 8.40 -7.26
C ASN A 84 -4.11 8.73 -6.27
N GLU A 85 -4.43 9.06 -5.02
CA GLU A 85 -3.45 9.49 -4.01
C GLU A 85 -2.84 8.30 -3.23
N LEU A 86 -3.55 7.17 -3.11
CA LEU A 86 -3.13 6.01 -2.29
C LEU A 86 -1.81 5.36 -2.72
N LEU A 87 -1.39 5.56 -3.97
CA LEU A 87 -0.15 5.03 -4.52
C LEU A 87 0.93 6.11 -4.71
N SER A 88 0.64 7.34 -4.29
CA SER A 88 1.64 8.40 -4.29
C SER A 88 2.73 8.10 -3.25
N SER A 89 3.97 8.44 -3.58
CA SER A 89 5.10 8.20 -2.67
C SER A 89 4.92 8.93 -1.32
N SER A 90 4.36 10.14 -1.33
CA SER A 90 4.03 10.89 -0.11
C SER A 90 3.03 10.16 0.78
N PHE A 91 1.99 9.56 0.19
CA PHE A 91 1.03 8.76 0.93
C PHE A 91 1.66 7.50 1.52
N LEU A 92 2.47 6.76 0.75
CA LEU A 92 3.11 5.53 1.20
C LEU A 92 4.13 5.79 2.32
N VAL A 93 4.94 6.84 2.21
CA VAL A 93 5.83 7.29 3.30
C VAL A 93 5.01 7.69 4.53
N GLY A 94 3.92 8.43 4.35
CA GLY A 94 2.99 8.77 5.43
C GLY A 94 2.40 7.52 6.13
N ALA A 95 2.07 6.49 5.35
CA ALA A 95 1.57 5.22 5.88
C ALA A 95 2.63 4.47 6.70
N ILE A 96 3.91 4.49 6.29
CA ILE A 96 5.01 3.93 7.08
C ILE A 96 5.16 4.68 8.41
N VAL A 97 5.13 6.03 8.39
CA VAL A 97 5.23 6.83 9.61
C VAL A 97 4.06 6.54 10.56
N LEU A 98 2.84 6.43 10.03
CA LEU A 98 1.66 6.06 10.80
C LEU A 98 1.77 4.64 11.38
N ASP A 99 2.25 3.67 10.59
CA ASP A 99 2.48 2.30 11.05
C ASP A 99 3.49 2.25 12.21
N LEU A 100 4.60 2.98 12.12
CA LEU A 100 5.59 3.08 13.20
C LEU A 100 5.02 3.75 14.46
N ALA A 101 4.16 4.76 14.31
CA ALA A 101 3.47 5.38 15.44
C ALA A 101 2.49 4.40 16.11
N LEU A 102 1.74 3.63 15.32
CA LEU A 102 0.85 2.57 15.81
C LEU A 102 1.63 1.44 16.48
N MET A 103 2.79 1.07 15.95
CA MET A 103 3.71 0.11 16.56
C MET A 103 4.11 0.58 17.96
N ALA A 104 4.63 1.81 18.07
CA ALA A 104 5.05 2.38 19.36
C ALA A 104 3.88 2.42 20.36
N TRP A 105 2.69 2.82 19.90
CA TRP A 105 1.49 2.87 20.73
C TRP A 105 1.04 1.49 21.21
N ARG A 106 1.06 0.50 20.32
CA ARG A 106 0.70 -0.89 20.62
C ARG A 106 1.70 -1.52 21.59
N LEU A 107 3.00 -1.30 21.40
CA LEU A 107 4.05 -1.75 22.32
C LEU A 107 3.84 -1.16 23.72
N ALA A 108 3.53 0.13 23.82
CA ALA A 108 3.21 0.77 25.10
C ALA A 108 1.98 0.13 25.76
N SER A 109 0.93 -0.17 24.99
CA SER A 109 -0.29 -0.81 25.53
C SER A 109 -0.04 -2.25 26.04
N VAL A 110 0.68 -3.07 25.27
CA VAL A 110 1.04 -4.45 25.63
C VAL A 110 1.96 -4.45 26.85
N GLY A 111 3.00 -3.62 26.82
CA GLY A 111 3.97 -3.50 27.91
C GLY A 111 3.31 -3.02 29.20
N GLN A 112 2.47 -1.99 29.14
CA GLN A 112 1.76 -1.49 30.32
C GLN A 112 0.81 -2.55 30.89
N ALA A 113 0.00 -3.23 30.06
CA ALA A 113 -0.93 -4.26 30.54
C ALA A 113 -0.19 -5.48 31.13
N GLY A 114 0.87 -5.94 30.47
CA GLY A 114 1.63 -7.12 30.86
C GLY A 114 2.52 -6.91 32.08
N LEU A 115 3.18 -5.75 32.19
CA LEU A 115 4.13 -5.48 33.28
C LEU A 115 3.44 -4.92 34.52
N ALA A 116 2.45 -4.02 34.38
CA ALA A 116 1.79 -3.40 35.53
C ALA A 116 1.00 -4.43 36.36
N ILE A 117 0.39 -5.43 35.72
CA ILE A 117 -0.30 -6.52 36.43
C ILE A 117 0.69 -7.51 37.03
N GLY A 118 1.84 -7.73 36.37
CA GLY A 118 2.92 -8.56 36.91
C GLY A 118 3.46 -8.02 38.22
N LEU A 119 3.73 -6.71 38.28
CA LEU A 119 4.19 -6.03 39.49
C LEU A 119 3.11 -6.00 40.59
N ALA A 120 1.83 -5.86 40.21
CA ALA A 120 0.72 -5.89 41.17
C ALA A 120 0.42 -7.30 41.74
N ALA A 121 0.94 -8.36 41.11
CA ALA A 121 0.74 -9.74 41.52
C ALA A 121 1.80 -10.26 42.51
N GLU A 122 2.86 -9.48 42.80
CA GLU A 122 3.90 -9.81 43.79
C GLU A 122 3.36 -9.63 45.22
N GLY A 123 2.56 -10.58 45.68
CA GLY A 123 2.21 -10.75 47.10
C GLY A 123 3.13 -11.77 47.78
N PRO A 124 3.19 -11.80 49.13
CA PRO A 124 3.94 -12.82 49.87
C PRO A 124 3.44 -14.23 49.51
N SER A 125 4.27 -15.03 48.83
CA SER A 125 3.93 -16.38 48.41
C SER A 125 4.59 -17.43 49.30
N ALA A 126 3.82 -18.43 49.76
CA ALA A 126 4.32 -19.53 50.57
C ALA A 126 5.35 -20.44 49.84
N HIS A 127 5.42 -20.38 48.51
CA HIS A 127 6.32 -21.17 47.67
C HIS A 127 7.05 -20.29 46.64
N PRO A 128 8.20 -19.68 47.00
CA PRO A 128 8.88 -18.67 46.17
C PRO A 128 9.35 -19.22 44.82
N HIS A 129 9.86 -20.46 44.76
CA HIS A 129 10.33 -21.05 43.48
C HIS A 129 9.23 -21.26 42.45
N VAL A 130 8.02 -21.66 42.88
CA VAL A 130 6.87 -21.87 41.97
C VAL A 130 6.31 -20.53 41.50
N ALA A 131 6.27 -19.53 42.37
CA ALA A 131 5.87 -18.17 42.01
C ALA A 131 6.84 -17.55 40.98
N GLN A 132 8.15 -17.72 41.20
CA GLN A 132 9.19 -17.23 40.30
C GLN A 132 9.13 -17.89 38.92
N ALA A 133 8.94 -19.22 38.85
CA ALA A 133 8.79 -19.93 37.57
C ALA A 133 7.55 -19.47 36.77
N ARG A 134 6.43 -19.23 37.45
CA ARG A 134 5.20 -18.71 36.82
C ARG A 134 5.36 -17.27 36.32
N GLN A 135 6.04 -16.43 37.09
CA GLN A 135 6.33 -15.05 36.71
C GLN A 135 7.27 -15.00 35.50
N ALA A 136 8.33 -15.82 35.50
CA ALA A 136 9.23 -15.97 34.37
C ALA A 136 8.48 -16.38 33.09
N GLY A 137 7.60 -17.40 33.18
CA GLY A 137 6.76 -17.81 32.04
C GLY A 137 5.83 -16.70 31.54
N SER A 138 5.21 -15.94 32.44
CA SER A 138 4.37 -14.79 32.06
C SER A 138 5.18 -13.70 31.35
N LEU A 139 6.38 -13.38 31.85
CA LEU A 139 7.26 -12.38 31.24
C LEU A 139 7.77 -12.84 29.87
N SER A 140 8.08 -14.12 29.69
CA SER A 140 8.43 -14.68 28.39
C SER A 140 7.30 -14.52 27.36
N ILE A 141 6.04 -14.71 27.77
CA ILE A 141 4.88 -14.47 26.89
C ILE A 141 4.76 -12.98 26.54
N VAL A 142 4.91 -12.08 27.50
CA VAL A 142 4.88 -10.63 27.24
C VAL A 142 5.99 -10.23 26.26
N ALA A 143 7.22 -10.71 26.48
CA ALA A 143 8.36 -10.45 25.60
C ALA A 143 8.10 -10.98 24.18
N LEU A 144 7.54 -12.20 24.06
CA LEU A 144 7.15 -12.77 22.77
C LEU A 144 6.13 -11.87 22.05
N LEU A 145 5.08 -11.41 22.73
CA LEU A 145 4.06 -10.54 22.14
C LEU A 145 4.63 -9.18 21.69
N LEU A 146 5.59 -8.62 22.42
CA LEU A 146 6.29 -7.40 22.03
C LEU A 146 7.13 -7.63 20.76
N VAL A 147 7.90 -8.72 20.70
CA VAL A 147 8.70 -9.09 19.52
C VAL A 147 7.79 -9.37 18.32
N THR A 148 6.68 -10.09 18.50
CA THR A 148 5.68 -10.34 17.46
C THR A 148 5.07 -9.02 16.96
N THR A 149 4.80 -8.07 17.85
CA THR A 149 4.31 -6.73 17.46
C THR A 149 5.32 -6.01 16.57
N ILE A 150 6.60 -5.99 16.96
CA ILE A 150 7.67 -5.39 16.16
C ILE A 150 7.75 -6.08 14.79
N GLY A 151 7.74 -7.42 14.76
CA GLY A 151 7.82 -8.19 13.51
C GLY A 151 6.66 -7.92 12.56
N MET A 152 5.43 -7.84 13.06
CA MET A 152 4.24 -7.54 12.26
C MET A 152 4.31 -6.15 11.61
N HIS A 153 4.69 -5.12 12.36
CA HIS A 153 4.80 -3.76 11.84
C HIS A 153 6.02 -3.59 10.92
N ALA A 154 7.17 -4.17 11.28
CA ALA A 154 8.34 -4.18 10.40
C ALA A 154 8.04 -4.85 9.06
N TRP A 155 7.28 -5.95 9.05
CA TRP A 155 6.83 -6.60 7.83
C TRP A 155 5.92 -5.68 7.00
N ALA A 156 4.94 -5.03 7.62
CA ALA A 156 4.04 -4.09 6.94
C ALA A 156 4.83 -2.93 6.30
N ALA A 157 5.73 -2.29 7.06
CA ALA A 157 6.59 -1.22 6.57
C ALA A 157 7.51 -1.67 5.41
N LEU A 158 8.07 -2.89 5.48
CA LEU A 158 8.87 -3.46 4.39
C LEU A 158 8.05 -3.68 3.12
N VAL A 159 6.82 -4.19 3.24
CA VAL A 159 5.93 -4.37 2.08
C VAL A 159 5.58 -3.02 1.47
N ILE A 160 5.20 -2.02 2.28
CA ILE A 160 4.87 -0.67 1.80
C ILE A 160 6.10 -0.03 1.13
N GLY A 161 7.28 -0.13 1.74
CA GLY A 161 8.52 0.41 1.19
C GLY A 161 8.94 -0.27 -0.12
N ARG A 162 8.69 -1.58 -0.27
CA ARG A 162 8.89 -2.28 -1.54
C ARG A 162 7.92 -1.81 -2.62
N ILE A 163 6.64 -1.60 -2.27
CA ILE A 163 5.66 -1.04 -3.20
C ILE A 163 6.11 0.35 -3.67
N ASP A 164 6.49 1.24 -2.75
CA ASP A 164 6.99 2.58 -3.08
C ASP A 164 8.23 2.54 -3.98
N ALA A 165 9.19 1.67 -3.67
CA ALA A 165 10.39 1.49 -4.48
C ALA A 165 10.06 0.90 -5.87
N THR A 166 9.16 -0.07 -5.97
CA THR A 166 8.72 -0.63 -7.26
C THR A 166 7.99 0.40 -8.09
N LEU A 167 7.02 1.12 -7.52
CA LEU A 167 6.31 2.19 -8.23
C LEU A 167 7.29 3.27 -8.67
N SER A 168 8.21 3.68 -7.80
CA SER A 168 9.24 4.64 -8.15
C SER A 168 10.14 4.13 -9.27
N ASN A 169 10.57 2.87 -9.27
CA ASN A 169 11.43 2.34 -10.33
C ASN A 169 10.70 2.17 -11.67
N VAL A 170 9.45 1.68 -11.65
CA VAL A 170 8.61 1.50 -12.84
C VAL A 170 8.26 2.85 -13.46
N PHE A 171 7.85 3.82 -12.65
CA PHE A 171 7.44 5.13 -13.15
C PHE A 171 8.59 6.13 -13.30
N ALA A 172 9.70 6.03 -12.57
CA ALA A 172 10.89 6.83 -12.81
C ALA A 172 11.67 6.35 -14.03
N GLY A 173 11.69 5.03 -14.33
CA GLY A 173 12.28 4.51 -15.57
C GLY A 173 11.52 4.95 -16.84
N SER A 174 10.23 5.27 -16.71
CA SER A 174 9.38 5.75 -17.81
C SER A 174 9.17 7.27 -17.83
N LEU A 175 9.60 8.01 -16.80
CA LEU A 175 9.35 9.47 -16.64
C LEU A 175 10.58 10.27 -16.13
N ALA A 176 11.80 9.74 -16.28
CA ALA A 176 13.02 10.43 -15.85
C ALA A 176 13.35 11.65 -16.74
N SER A 177 12.66 12.76 -16.47
CA SER A 177 13.17 14.11 -16.76
C SER A 177 13.46 14.85 -15.45
N PRO A 178 14.71 14.87 -14.97
CA PRO A 178 15.15 15.83 -13.97
C PRO A 178 15.50 17.15 -14.68
N GLY A 179 14.48 17.96 -14.96
CA GLY A 179 14.66 19.36 -15.37
C GLY A 179 13.81 19.78 -16.55
N GLY A 180 12.75 20.54 -16.28
CA GLY A 180 12.20 21.49 -17.27
C GLY A 180 11.37 20.90 -18.41
N GLY A 181 10.49 19.96 -18.11
CA GLY A 181 9.52 19.43 -19.07
C GLY A 181 9.07 18.06 -18.64
N GLY A 182 8.33 17.97 -17.54
CA GLY A 182 7.68 16.71 -17.18
C GLY A 182 6.78 16.20 -18.32
N PRO A 183 6.19 14.99 -18.19
CA PRO A 183 5.09 14.61 -19.07
C PRO A 183 4.13 15.80 -19.21
N LEU A 184 3.50 16.00 -20.37
CA LEU A 184 2.61 17.15 -20.65
C LEU A 184 1.51 17.39 -19.59
N ASN A 185 1.41 16.49 -18.61
CA ASN A 185 0.76 16.63 -17.34
C ASN A 185 1.71 17.00 -16.19
N ARG A 186 1.75 18.32 -15.93
CA ARG A 186 2.14 18.89 -14.63
C ARG A 186 1.40 18.17 -13.48
N PRO A 187 1.89 18.25 -12.23
CA PRO A 187 1.22 17.71 -11.02
C PRO A 187 -0.21 18.21 -10.75
N GLU A 188 -0.78 19.07 -11.60
CA GLU A 188 -2.20 19.47 -11.57
C GLU A 188 -3.11 18.65 -12.50
N TYR A 189 -2.57 17.82 -13.41
CA TYR A 189 -3.43 16.97 -14.22
C TYR A 189 -4.00 15.83 -13.37
N ARG A 190 -5.18 16.08 -12.84
CA ARG A 190 -6.01 15.07 -12.19
C ARG A 190 -6.92 14.47 -13.24
N TRP A 191 -6.51 13.33 -13.79
CA TRP A 191 -7.43 12.51 -14.58
C TRP A 191 -8.54 12.01 -13.66
N ASP A 192 -9.75 12.49 -13.91
CA ASP A 192 -10.95 12.16 -13.12
C ASP A 192 -11.50 10.76 -13.41
N GLY A 193 -10.93 10.05 -14.39
CA GLY A 193 -11.37 8.74 -14.83
C GLY A 193 -12.53 8.79 -15.84
N THR A 194 -12.90 9.97 -16.32
CA THR A 194 -14.02 10.15 -17.26
C THR A 194 -13.57 10.52 -18.66
N GLN A 195 -12.41 11.18 -18.78
CA GLN A 195 -11.87 11.58 -20.07
C GLN A 195 -11.17 10.42 -20.79
N ARG A 196 -11.29 10.40 -22.13
CA ARG A 196 -10.54 9.49 -22.98
C ARG A 196 -9.04 9.76 -22.87
N VAL A 197 -8.26 8.70 -22.79
CA VAL A 197 -6.79 8.76 -22.75
C VAL A 197 -6.23 8.09 -23.99
N THR A 198 -5.38 8.81 -24.72
CA THR A 198 -4.69 8.37 -25.93
C THR A 198 -3.19 8.44 -25.69
N PHE A 199 -2.51 7.33 -25.88
CA PHE A 199 -1.08 7.21 -25.66
C PHE A 199 -0.43 6.34 -26.73
N LEU A 200 0.89 6.50 -26.89
CA LEU A 200 1.67 5.62 -27.76
C LEU A 200 2.27 4.48 -26.96
N LEU A 201 2.14 3.26 -27.46
CA LEU A 201 2.91 2.12 -27.03
C LEU A 201 3.99 1.84 -28.08
N LEU A 202 5.24 1.90 -27.65
CA LEU A 202 6.42 1.82 -28.49
C LEU A 202 7.25 0.60 -28.12
N GLY A 203 7.47 -0.29 -29.09
CA GLY A 203 8.45 -1.36 -28.98
C GLY A 203 9.81 -0.86 -29.46
N ILE A 204 10.78 -0.78 -28.56
CA ILE A 204 12.15 -0.35 -28.87
C ILE A 204 13.08 -1.54 -29.01
N ASP A 205 13.83 -1.57 -30.10
CA ASP A 205 14.91 -2.54 -30.30
C ASP A 205 16.23 -1.95 -29.78
N SER A 206 16.42 -2.03 -28.46
CA SER A 206 17.61 -1.54 -27.74
C SER A 206 18.24 -2.67 -26.92
N GLY A 207 18.89 -3.64 -27.57
CA GLY A 207 19.60 -4.73 -26.89
C GLY A 207 21.00 -4.37 -26.40
N GLU A 208 21.52 -5.09 -25.39
CA GLU A 208 22.91 -5.02 -24.97
C GLU A 208 23.84 -5.25 -26.18
N GLY A 209 24.62 -4.21 -26.54
CA GLY A 209 25.55 -4.25 -27.68
C GLY A 209 25.16 -3.39 -28.89
N ARG A 210 23.99 -2.73 -28.92
CA ARG A 210 23.51 -1.90 -30.05
C ARG A 210 23.70 -0.37 -29.91
N GLY A 211 24.54 0.09 -29.00
CA GLY A 211 24.92 1.51 -28.92
C GLY A 211 23.75 2.48 -28.68
N ASN A 212 23.85 3.71 -29.18
CA ASN A 212 22.83 4.79 -29.04
C ASN A 212 21.67 4.66 -30.05
N GLU A 213 21.48 3.50 -30.67
CA GLU A 213 20.45 3.28 -31.70
C GLU A 213 19.29 2.49 -31.09
N ALA A 214 18.13 3.14 -30.98
CA ALA A 214 16.90 2.53 -30.48
C ALA A 214 15.82 2.72 -31.56
N LEU A 215 15.71 1.71 -32.43
CA LEU A 215 14.68 1.71 -33.48
C LEU A 215 13.33 1.38 -32.86
N THR A 216 12.28 2.06 -33.34
CA THR A 216 10.89 1.83 -32.90
C THR A 216 10.16 0.94 -33.89
N ASP A 217 10.26 -0.37 -33.67
CA ASP A 217 9.71 -1.37 -34.61
C ASP A 217 8.23 -1.68 -34.38
N THR A 218 7.73 -1.41 -33.16
CA THR A 218 6.29 -1.44 -32.86
C THR A 218 5.84 -0.05 -32.49
N ILE A 219 4.85 0.46 -33.21
CA ILE A 219 4.24 1.77 -32.94
C ILE A 219 2.73 1.58 -32.90
N LEU A 220 2.14 1.70 -31.72
CA LEU A 220 0.72 1.52 -31.48
C LEU A 220 0.14 2.79 -30.85
N ALA A 221 -0.80 3.44 -31.53
CA ALA A 221 -1.64 4.46 -30.92
C ALA A 221 -2.81 3.79 -30.21
N VAL A 222 -2.83 3.88 -28.88
CA VAL A 222 -3.84 3.26 -28.02
C VAL A 222 -4.74 4.35 -27.46
N SER A 223 -6.04 4.23 -27.66
CA SER A 223 -7.05 5.14 -27.12
C SER A 223 -8.05 4.39 -26.28
N ILE A 224 -8.19 4.78 -25.01
CA ILE A 224 -9.06 4.16 -24.02
C ILE A 224 -10.14 5.13 -23.60
N ASP A 225 -11.40 4.72 -23.75
CA ASP A 225 -12.58 5.42 -23.27
C ASP A 225 -13.10 4.74 -22.00
N PRO A 226 -12.85 5.31 -20.81
CA PRO A 226 -13.23 4.67 -19.54
C PRO A 226 -14.75 4.67 -19.32
N VAL A 227 -15.49 5.60 -19.93
CA VAL A 227 -16.94 5.73 -19.79
C VAL A 227 -17.65 4.74 -20.70
N ALA A 228 -17.26 4.69 -21.98
CA ALA A 228 -17.79 3.74 -22.95
C ALA A 228 -17.22 2.31 -22.75
N ARG A 229 -16.14 2.16 -21.98
CA ARG A 229 -15.40 0.90 -21.75
C ARG A 229 -14.89 0.28 -23.05
N THR A 230 -14.40 1.12 -23.95
CA THR A 230 -13.84 0.70 -25.24
C THR A 230 -12.37 1.08 -25.32
N ALA A 231 -11.57 0.21 -25.92
CA ALA A 231 -10.19 0.51 -26.30
C ALA A 231 -10.03 0.32 -27.81
N VAL A 232 -9.33 1.27 -28.45
CA VAL A 232 -8.98 1.21 -29.87
C VAL A 232 -7.47 1.27 -29.97
N MET A 233 -6.90 0.36 -30.76
CA MET A 233 -5.47 0.32 -31.04
C MET A 233 -5.26 0.46 -32.54
N VAL A 234 -4.42 1.39 -32.94
CA VAL A 234 -4.05 1.62 -34.33
C VAL A 234 -2.54 1.45 -34.46
N SER A 235 -2.13 0.43 -35.22
CA SER A 235 -0.72 0.21 -35.55
C SER A 235 -0.28 1.19 -36.64
N VAL A 236 0.82 1.88 -36.40
CA VAL A 236 1.55 2.65 -37.43
C VAL A 236 2.69 1.77 -37.94
N PRO A 237 2.72 1.41 -39.23
CA PRO A 237 3.81 0.60 -39.77
C PRO A 237 5.17 1.28 -39.58
N ARG A 238 6.17 0.55 -39.11
CA ARG A 238 7.53 1.07 -38.83
C ARG A 238 8.22 1.72 -40.04
N ASP A 239 7.80 1.30 -41.24
CA ASP A 239 8.31 1.78 -42.53
C ASP A 239 7.53 2.98 -43.09
N THR A 240 6.59 3.54 -42.33
CA THR A 240 5.85 4.76 -42.74
C THR A 240 6.85 5.88 -43.00
N GLY A 241 6.83 6.44 -44.21
CA GLY A 241 7.65 7.58 -44.60
C GLY A 241 6.83 8.86 -44.74
N SER A 242 7.52 9.99 -44.93
CA SER A 242 6.90 11.31 -45.17
C SER A 242 5.94 11.74 -44.07
N VAL A 243 6.26 11.42 -42.82
CA VAL A 243 5.43 11.81 -41.67
C VAL A 243 5.60 13.30 -41.37
N PRO A 244 4.52 14.03 -41.04
CA PRO A 244 4.59 15.44 -40.70
C PRO A 244 5.42 15.67 -39.43
N LEU A 245 6.28 16.68 -39.45
CA LEU A 245 7.06 17.06 -38.29
C LEU A 245 6.39 18.18 -37.49
N PRO A 246 6.56 18.18 -36.15
CA PRO A 246 6.10 19.29 -35.30
C PRO A 246 6.83 20.58 -35.61
N ASP A 247 8.16 20.51 -35.81
CA ASP A 247 8.95 21.62 -36.31
C ASP A 247 9.19 21.43 -37.82
N ARG A 248 8.52 22.26 -38.61
CA ARG A 248 8.61 22.23 -40.07
C ARG A 248 9.87 22.90 -40.62
N SER A 249 10.72 23.48 -39.76
CA SER A 249 11.97 24.09 -40.18
C SER A 249 13.12 23.08 -40.33
N VAL A 250 12.99 21.88 -39.72
CA VAL A 250 14.00 20.82 -39.78
C VAL A 250 14.22 20.32 -41.21
N TYR A 251 13.14 20.19 -41.98
CA TYR A 251 13.19 19.85 -43.41
C TYR A 251 12.37 20.85 -44.24
N PRO A 252 12.80 21.20 -45.47
CA PRO A 252 12.13 22.23 -46.28
C PRO A 252 10.64 21.98 -46.57
N ASP A 253 10.25 20.71 -46.66
CA ASP A 253 8.87 20.25 -46.91
C ASP A 253 8.09 19.98 -45.61
N GLY A 254 8.73 20.13 -44.45
CA GLY A 254 8.14 19.93 -43.13
C GLY A 254 7.75 18.49 -42.83
N VAL A 255 8.30 17.52 -43.57
CA VAL A 255 8.07 16.09 -43.35
C VAL A 255 9.39 15.36 -43.13
N TYR A 256 9.33 14.24 -42.40
CA TYR A 256 10.49 13.39 -42.21
C TYR A 256 10.69 12.49 -43.43
N PRO A 257 11.88 12.52 -44.08
CA PRO A 257 12.09 11.85 -45.36
C PRO A 257 12.35 10.35 -45.24
N LEU A 258 12.66 9.84 -44.06
CA LEU A 258 13.00 8.43 -43.81
C LEU A 258 11.85 7.66 -43.16
N LYS A 259 12.11 6.39 -42.87
CA LYS A 259 11.19 5.49 -42.16
C LYS A 259 10.99 5.96 -40.72
N ILE A 260 9.75 6.04 -40.27
CA ILE A 260 9.40 6.57 -38.96
C ILE A 260 10.13 5.86 -37.80
N ASN A 261 10.51 4.59 -37.95
CA ASN A 261 11.23 3.86 -36.91
C ASN A 261 12.62 4.42 -36.56
N GLN A 262 13.22 5.22 -37.47
CA GLN A 262 14.50 5.90 -37.27
C GLN A 262 14.36 7.28 -36.63
N LEU A 263 13.16 7.87 -36.64
CA LEU A 263 12.93 9.27 -36.26
C LEU A 263 13.40 9.57 -34.83
N SER A 264 13.10 8.69 -33.87
CA SER A 264 13.54 8.87 -32.49
C SER A 264 15.06 8.93 -32.37
N THR A 265 15.76 8.02 -33.06
CA THR A 265 17.22 7.95 -33.02
C THR A 265 17.85 9.19 -33.68
N ASP A 266 17.31 9.64 -34.81
CA ASP A 266 17.83 10.83 -35.49
C ASP A 266 17.64 12.11 -34.67
N ALA A 267 16.49 12.27 -34.03
CA ALA A 267 16.23 13.41 -33.16
C ALA A 267 17.13 13.39 -31.89
N ASP A 268 17.40 12.22 -31.31
CA ASP A 268 18.32 12.09 -30.16
C ASP A 268 19.79 12.34 -30.52
N ARG A 269 20.19 12.14 -31.79
CA ARG A 269 21.57 12.41 -32.24
C ARG A 269 21.87 13.91 -32.34
N ASP A 270 20.87 14.75 -32.58
CA ASP A 270 21.03 16.21 -32.65
C ASP A 270 19.90 16.98 -31.94
N PRO A 271 19.80 16.90 -30.59
CA PRO A 271 18.72 17.54 -29.87
C PRO A 271 18.68 19.07 -30.03
N GLY A 272 19.80 19.71 -30.39
CA GLY A 272 19.86 21.16 -30.60
C GLY A 272 19.02 21.62 -31.80
N THR A 273 18.95 20.80 -32.85
CA THR A 273 18.12 21.06 -34.03
C THR A 273 16.67 20.61 -33.82
N TRP A 274 16.48 19.41 -33.27
CA TRP A 274 15.15 18.78 -33.18
C TRP A 274 14.33 19.23 -31.97
N CYS A 275 15.02 19.62 -30.90
CA CYS A 275 14.44 19.89 -29.59
C CYS A 275 15.11 21.09 -28.90
N PRO A 276 15.20 22.27 -29.55
CA PRO A 276 15.90 23.44 -28.98
C PRO A 276 15.26 23.96 -27.68
N ASP A 277 14.00 23.57 -27.42
CA ASP A 277 13.24 23.87 -26.21
C ASP A 277 13.59 22.96 -25.01
N LEU A 278 14.30 21.84 -25.22
CA LEU A 278 14.73 20.95 -24.15
C LEU A 278 16.15 21.25 -23.67
N PRO A 279 16.43 21.05 -22.37
CA PRO A 279 17.80 20.98 -21.88
C PRO A 279 18.55 19.85 -22.59
N SER A 280 19.80 20.11 -23.01
CA SER A 280 20.65 19.16 -23.76
C SER A 280 20.99 17.85 -23.01
N THR A 281 20.71 17.78 -21.71
CA THR A 281 20.88 16.59 -20.87
C THR A 281 19.70 15.62 -20.95
N THR A 282 18.65 15.95 -21.70
CA THR A 282 17.37 15.22 -21.69
C THR A 282 17.33 14.17 -22.80
N ARG A 283 17.24 12.88 -22.44
CA ARG A 283 17.15 11.74 -23.37
C ARG A 283 15.72 11.53 -23.94
N GLU A 284 14.94 12.61 -23.99
CA GLU A 284 13.51 12.57 -24.32
C GLU A 284 13.22 13.20 -25.70
N CYS A 285 14.23 13.72 -26.38
CA CYS A 285 14.05 14.41 -27.65
C CYS A 285 13.46 13.47 -28.72
N GLY A 286 14.02 12.28 -28.83
CA GLY A 286 13.64 11.26 -29.81
C GLY A 286 12.19 10.84 -29.69
N VAL A 287 11.83 10.28 -28.53
CA VAL A 287 10.48 9.75 -28.29
C VAL A 287 9.44 10.86 -28.37
N ARG A 288 9.73 12.06 -27.86
CA ARG A 288 8.83 13.21 -27.96
C ARG A 288 8.60 13.65 -29.40
N THR A 289 9.65 13.67 -30.22
CA THR A 289 9.56 14.03 -31.64
C THR A 289 8.70 13.02 -32.38
N LEU A 290 8.94 11.73 -32.12
CA LEU A 290 8.13 10.63 -32.65
C LEU A 290 6.66 10.75 -32.21
N GLU A 291 6.40 11.00 -30.93
CA GLU A 291 5.06 11.17 -30.38
C GLU A 291 4.29 12.29 -31.10
N ARG A 292 4.90 13.46 -31.23
CA ARG A 292 4.30 14.61 -31.89
C ARG A 292 4.08 14.36 -33.38
N ALA A 293 5.04 13.73 -34.07
CA ALA A 293 4.91 13.40 -35.49
C ALA A 293 3.75 12.43 -35.74
N ILE A 294 3.60 11.39 -34.91
CA ILE A 294 2.48 10.45 -35.01
C ILE A 294 1.15 11.13 -34.66
N GLY A 295 1.14 11.98 -33.63
CA GLY A 295 -0.05 12.76 -33.27
C GLY A 295 -0.54 13.63 -34.44
N LEU A 296 0.39 14.28 -35.15
CA LEU A 296 0.10 15.03 -36.38
C LEU A 296 -0.35 14.13 -37.53
N TYR A 297 0.32 12.99 -37.73
CA TYR A 297 0.00 12.02 -38.78
C TYR A 297 -1.43 11.45 -38.63
N LEU A 298 -1.82 11.10 -37.41
CA LEU A 298 -3.14 10.54 -37.11
C LEU A 298 -4.22 11.60 -36.85
N GLY A 299 -3.84 12.87 -36.68
CA GLY A 299 -4.75 13.93 -36.26
C GLY A 299 -5.31 13.73 -34.84
N LEU A 300 -4.54 13.07 -33.96
CA LEU A 300 -4.95 12.72 -32.60
C LEU A 300 -4.01 13.38 -31.58
N PRO A 301 -4.53 13.96 -30.50
CA PRO A 301 -3.69 14.41 -29.40
C PRO A 301 -3.15 13.17 -28.66
N MET A 302 -1.84 13.05 -28.57
CA MET A 302 -1.18 12.08 -27.69
C MET A 302 -0.98 12.73 -26.33
N GLN A 303 -1.36 12.03 -25.25
CA GLN A 303 -1.18 12.51 -23.87
C GLN A 303 0.05 11.90 -23.21
N PHE A 304 0.38 10.66 -23.58
CA PHE A 304 1.43 9.88 -22.96
C PHE A 304 2.09 8.95 -23.99
N TYR A 305 3.22 8.38 -23.60
CA TYR A 305 3.81 7.24 -24.28
C TYR A 305 4.30 6.23 -23.24
N ALA A 306 4.47 4.98 -23.68
CA ALA A 306 5.12 3.91 -22.95
C ALA A 306 6.07 3.19 -23.92
N THR A 307 7.30 2.98 -23.49
CA THR A 307 8.30 2.21 -24.24
C THR A 307 8.50 0.85 -23.58
N VAL A 308 8.65 -0.19 -24.40
CA VAL A 308 8.96 -1.55 -23.95
C VAL A 308 10.02 -2.14 -24.87
N ASP A 309 11.07 -2.72 -24.30
CA ASP A 309 12.05 -3.48 -25.06
C ASP A 309 11.65 -4.97 -25.13
N LEU A 310 12.39 -5.77 -25.89
CA LEU A 310 12.07 -7.20 -26.06
C LEU A 310 12.11 -7.97 -24.74
N GLN A 311 13.06 -7.65 -23.85
CA GLN A 311 13.17 -8.31 -22.55
C GLN A 311 12.00 -7.93 -21.64
N GLY A 312 11.68 -6.64 -21.54
CA GLY A 312 10.55 -6.14 -20.76
C GLY A 312 9.21 -6.68 -21.26
N PHE A 313 9.07 -6.91 -22.58
CA PHE A 313 7.91 -7.59 -23.13
C PHE A 313 7.83 -9.06 -22.68
N ALA A 314 8.93 -9.80 -22.73
CA ALA A 314 8.98 -11.19 -22.25
C ALA A 314 8.64 -11.29 -20.75
N ASP A 315 9.26 -10.45 -19.93
CA ASP A 315 9.02 -10.39 -18.48
C ASP A 315 7.54 -10.08 -18.16
N LEU A 316 6.90 -9.20 -18.94
CA LEU A 316 5.48 -8.89 -18.80
C LEU A 316 4.59 -10.10 -19.10
N ILE A 317 4.89 -10.85 -20.17
CA ILE A 317 4.14 -12.05 -20.56
C ILE A 317 4.25 -13.13 -19.48
N ASP A 318 5.45 -13.35 -18.95
CA ASP A 318 5.69 -14.31 -17.87
C ASP A 318 4.96 -13.91 -16.58
N ALA A 319 4.96 -12.61 -16.25
CA ALA A 319 4.28 -12.09 -15.06
C ALA A 319 2.75 -12.27 -15.12
N VAL A 320 2.14 -12.22 -16.30
CA VAL A 320 0.69 -12.49 -16.48
C VAL A 320 0.36 -13.97 -16.64
N GLY A 321 1.36 -14.86 -16.60
CA GLY A 321 1.18 -16.31 -16.72
C GLY A 321 1.02 -16.81 -18.15
N GLY A 322 1.53 -16.06 -19.14
CA GLY A 322 1.43 -16.37 -20.56
C GLY A 322 0.10 -15.93 -21.20
N VAL A 323 0.06 -15.93 -22.54
CA VAL A 323 -1.11 -15.55 -23.33
C VAL A 323 -1.54 -16.71 -24.23
N ARG A 324 -2.85 -16.99 -24.27
CA ARG A 324 -3.42 -17.97 -25.20
C ARG A 324 -3.90 -17.28 -26.46
N LEU A 325 -3.37 -17.69 -27.61
CA LEU A 325 -3.75 -17.16 -28.93
C LEU A 325 -4.48 -18.24 -29.73
N CYS A 326 -5.55 -17.84 -30.43
CA CYS A 326 -6.20 -18.66 -31.44
C CYS A 326 -5.63 -18.24 -32.80
N LEU A 327 -4.90 -19.13 -33.45
CA LEU A 327 -4.32 -18.89 -34.77
C LEU A 327 -5.12 -19.69 -35.80
N ASP A 328 -5.42 -19.07 -36.94
CA ASP A 328 -6.16 -19.72 -38.03
C ASP A 328 -5.29 -20.73 -38.82
N GLY A 329 -3.99 -20.83 -38.49
CA GLY A 329 -3.04 -21.72 -39.14
C GLY A 329 -1.77 -21.94 -38.32
N GLU A 330 -0.83 -22.68 -38.89
CA GLU A 330 0.49 -22.91 -38.30
C GLU A 330 1.32 -21.62 -38.32
N LEU A 331 1.85 -21.24 -37.15
CA LEU A 331 2.78 -20.13 -37.03
C LEU A 331 4.19 -20.65 -37.30
N VAL A 332 4.79 -20.21 -38.41
CA VAL A 332 6.20 -20.42 -38.70
C VAL A 332 6.89 -19.07 -38.55
N ASP A 333 7.65 -18.92 -37.47
CA ASP A 333 8.52 -17.76 -37.23
C ASP A 333 9.96 -18.17 -37.61
N PRO A 334 10.50 -17.70 -38.74
CA PRO A 334 11.72 -18.21 -39.37
C PRO A 334 13.04 -17.82 -38.69
#